data_AF-A0A3D1ARB6-F1
#
_entry.id   AF-A0A3D1ARB6-F1
#
_cell.length_a   1.000
_cell.length_b   1.000
_cell.length_c   1.000
_cell.angle_alpha   90.00
_cell.angle_beta   90.00
_cell.angle_gamma   90.00
#
_symmetry.space_group_name_H-M   'P 1'
#
loop_
_entity.id
_entity.type
_entity.pdbx_description
1 polymer ?
#
loop_
_entity_poly.entity_id
_entity_poly.type
_entity_poly.pdbx_seq_one_letter_code
_entity_poly.pdbx_strand_id
1 'polypeptide(L)'
;MLRIFKTKWFSRFAQREGLANDKLLEALREIEHGLIDADYRGGLLKKRIAREGSGKSGGFRTIIAYRSETRCVFMFAFVKQDKANLNKSEVVEYRTAADIYL
;
A
#
# COMPACT_ATOMS: atom_id res chain seq x y z
N MET A 1 8.18 -16.77 -7.16
CA MET A 1 6.73 -16.60 -6.89
C MET A 1 6.56 -15.46 -5.92
N LEU A 2 5.80 -14.44 -6.29
CA LEU A 2 5.57 -13.27 -5.45
C LEU A 2 4.78 -13.65 -4.19
N ARG A 3 5.29 -13.28 -3.02
CA ARG A 3 4.60 -13.50 -1.74
C ARG A 3 3.93 -12.22 -1.27
N ILE A 4 2.65 -12.32 -0.90
CA ILE A 4 1.81 -11.18 -0.52
C ILE A 4 1.51 -11.27 0.97
N PHE A 5 1.76 -10.19 1.70
CA PHE A 5 1.56 -10.11 3.14
C PHE A 5 0.77 -8.87 3.53
N LYS A 6 0.09 -8.96 4.66
CA LYS A 6 -0.51 -7.83 5.38
C LYS A 6 0.13 -7.75 6.74
N THR A 7 0.50 -6.56 7.20
CA THR A 7 0.86 -6.39 8.61
C THR A 7 -0.38 -6.65 9.48
N LYS A 8 -0.17 -6.90 10.78
CA LYS A 8 -1.28 -7.05 11.75
C LYS A 8 -2.16 -5.80 11.77
N TRP A 9 -1.53 -4.62 11.71
CA TRP A 9 -2.24 -3.34 11.65
C TRP A 9 -3.08 -3.24 10.37
N PHE A 10 -2.49 -3.53 9.21
CA PHE A 10 -3.19 -3.45 7.92
C PHE A 10 -4.34 -4.45 7.83
N SER A 11 -4.16 -5.65 8.37
CA SER A 11 -5.22 -6.68 8.40
C SER A 11 -6.45 -6.21 9.18
N ARG A 12 -6.23 -5.56 10.34
CA ARG A 12 -7.31 -4.97 11.15
C ARG A 12 -7.98 -3.80 10.44
N PHE A 13 -7.19 -2.94 9.80
CA PHE A 13 -7.71 -1.84 8.98
C PHE A 13 -8.59 -2.37 7.85
N ALA A 14 -8.08 -3.32 7.06
CA ALA A 14 -8.79 -3.87 5.92
C ALA A 14 -10.11 -4.53 6.33
N GLN A 15 -10.12 -5.25 7.46
CA GLN A 15 -11.34 -5.83 8.01
C GLN A 15 -12.36 -4.76 8.42
N ARG A 16 -11.92 -3.73 9.16
CA ARG A 16 -12.81 -2.64 9.62
C ARG A 16 -13.42 -1.86 8.47
N GLU A 17 -12.64 -1.59 7.44
CA GLU A 17 -13.05 -0.74 6.32
C GLU A 17 -13.67 -1.52 5.15
N GLY A 18 -13.84 -2.84 5.28
CA GLY A 18 -14.39 -3.69 4.21
C GLY A 18 -13.48 -3.76 2.97
N LEU A 19 -12.16 -3.63 3.12
CA LEU A 19 -11.22 -3.74 2.01
C LEU A 19 -10.98 -5.23 1.67
N ALA A 20 -11.66 -5.70 0.64
CA ALA A 20 -11.60 -7.07 0.16
C ALA A 20 -10.24 -7.42 -0.48
N ASN A 21 -9.88 -8.71 -0.44
CA ASN A 21 -8.57 -9.19 -0.92
C ASN A 21 -8.42 -9.07 -2.45
N ASP A 22 -9.51 -9.16 -3.21
CA ASP A 22 -9.53 -8.96 -4.66
C ASP A 22 -9.01 -7.57 -5.03
N LYS A 23 -9.35 -6.54 -4.25
CA LYS A 23 -8.84 -5.17 -4.43
C LYS A 23 -7.35 -5.04 -4.12
N LEU A 24 -6.83 -5.84 -3.19
CA LEU A 24 -5.39 -5.91 -2.94
C LEU A 24 -4.65 -6.58 -4.11
N LEU A 25 -5.23 -7.64 -4.69
CA LEU A 25 -4.68 -8.31 -5.87
C LEU A 25 -4.75 -7.41 -7.11
N GLU A 26 -5.85 -6.68 -7.30
CA GLU A 26 -5.98 -5.67 -8.35
C GLU A 26 -4.91 -4.59 -8.21
N ALA A 27 -4.73 -4.04 -7.00
CA ALA A 27 -3.70 -3.05 -6.72
C ALA A 27 -2.29 -3.57 -7.00
N LEU A 28 -2.03 -4.84 -6.69
CA LEU A 28 -0.74 -5.48 -6.98
C LEU A 28 -0.50 -5.64 -8.48
N ARG A 29 -1.50 -6.11 -9.25
CA ARG A 29 -1.38 -6.17 -10.71
C ARG A 29 -1.08 -4.80 -11.29
N GLU A 30 -1.75 -3.75 -10.80
CA GLU A 30 -1.46 -2.39 -11.22
C GLU A 30 -0.01 -1.97 -10.91
N ILE A 31 0.51 -2.31 -9.73
CA ILE A 31 1.91 -2.07 -9.35
C ILE A 31 2.88 -2.80 -10.29
N GLU A 32 2.62 -4.07 -10.61
CA GLU A 32 3.43 -4.88 -11.53
C GLU A 32 3.45 -4.29 -12.96
N HIS A 33 2.38 -3.59 -13.37
CA HIS A 33 2.32 -2.86 -14.64
C HIS A 33 2.84 -1.42 -14.54
N GLY A 34 3.50 -1.04 -13.44
CA GLY A 34 4.08 0.29 -13.25
C GLY A 34 3.05 1.39 -12.91
N LEU A 35 1.78 1.04 -12.70
CA LEU A 35 0.76 1.99 -12.27
C LEU A 35 0.89 2.20 -10.77
N ILE A 36 1.72 3.16 -10.38
CA ILE A 36 1.94 3.54 -8.97
C ILE A 36 1.60 5.02 -8.75
N ASP A 37 1.19 5.37 -7.54
CA ASP A 37 0.83 6.77 -7.22
C ASP A 37 2.04 7.59 -6.76
N ALA A 38 2.98 6.94 -6.07
CA ALA A 38 4.29 7.52 -5.76
C ALA A 38 5.29 6.41 -5.46
N ASP A 39 6.53 6.61 -5.90
CA ASP A 39 7.69 5.84 -5.48
C ASP A 39 8.49 6.65 -4.46
N TYR A 40 8.66 6.13 -3.25
CA TYR A 40 9.44 6.75 -2.18
C TYR A 40 10.85 6.17 -2.05
N ARG A 41 11.26 5.31 -3.00
CA ARG A 41 12.54 4.58 -3.05
C ARG A 41 12.70 3.59 -1.89
N GLY A 42 13.75 2.77 -1.96
CA GLY A 42 14.03 1.76 -0.93
C GLY A 42 12.91 0.71 -0.81
N GLY A 43 12.26 0.39 -1.93
CA GLY A 43 11.13 -0.55 -1.93
C GLY A 43 9.85 -0.01 -1.29
N LEU A 44 9.78 1.28 -0.95
CA LEU A 44 8.57 1.91 -0.41
C LEU A 44 7.77 2.58 -1.52
N LEU A 45 6.52 2.19 -1.70
CA LEU A 45 5.61 2.83 -2.65
C LEU A 45 4.27 3.20 -2.04
N LYS A 46 3.59 4.13 -2.69
CA LYS A 46 2.21 4.50 -2.42
C LYS A 46 1.30 4.03 -3.53
N LYS A 47 0.16 3.47 -3.14
CA LYS A 47 -0.89 3.03 -4.05
C LYS A 47 -2.28 3.39 -3.55
N ARG A 48 -3.12 3.95 -4.42
CA ARG A 48 -4.55 4.15 -4.18
C ARG A 48 -5.31 2.86 -4.51
N ILE A 49 -6.08 2.39 -3.55
CA ILE A 49 -6.92 1.20 -3.68
C ILE A 49 -8.38 1.63 -3.54
N ALA A 50 -9.21 1.30 -4.53
CA ALA A 50 -10.62 1.64 -4.52
C ALA A 50 -11.35 0.93 -3.37
N ARG A 51 -12.37 1.60 -2.82
CA ARG A 51 -13.34 0.97 -1.93
C ARG A 51 -14.36 0.20 -2.75
N GLU A 52 -15.02 -0.76 -2.13
CA GLU A 52 -16.17 -1.41 -2.75
C GLU A 52 -17.25 -0.39 -3.10
N GLY A 53 -17.87 -0.54 -4.28
CA GLY A 53 -18.94 0.35 -4.75
C GLY A 53 -18.55 1.80 -5.05
N SER A 54 -17.26 2.18 -5.03
CA SER A 54 -16.82 3.54 -5.33
C SER A 54 -15.51 3.60 -6.11
N GLY A 55 -15.31 4.68 -6.87
CA GLY A 55 -14.07 4.91 -7.62
C GLY A 55 -12.86 5.20 -6.73
N LYS A 56 -11.66 5.23 -7.32
CA LYS A 56 -10.38 5.49 -6.61
C LYS A 56 -10.31 6.84 -5.89
N SER A 57 -11.16 7.81 -6.24
CA SER A 57 -11.23 9.14 -5.63
C SER A 57 -11.68 9.14 -4.16
N GLY A 58 -12.45 8.12 -3.76
CA GLY A 58 -12.86 7.85 -2.37
C GLY A 58 -12.08 6.70 -1.71
N GLY A 59 -11.08 6.14 -2.40
CA GLY A 59 -10.31 4.98 -1.97
C GLY A 59 -9.29 5.24 -0.85
N PHE A 60 -8.55 4.20 -0.51
CA PHE A 60 -7.50 4.23 0.51
C PHE A 60 -6.14 4.56 -0.10
N ARG A 61 -5.39 5.45 0.54
CA ARG A 61 -3.95 5.62 0.25
C ARG A 61 -3.19 4.57 1.04
N THR A 62 -2.51 3.68 0.35
CA THR A 62 -1.86 2.51 0.93
C THR A 62 -0.35 2.64 0.79
N ILE A 63 0.36 2.43 1.89
CA ILE A 63 1.82 2.38 1.94
C ILE A 63 2.24 0.91 1.89
N ILE A 64 3.07 0.58 0.91
CA ILE A 64 3.41 -0.79 0.55
C ILE A 64 4.93 -0.90 0.49
N ALA A 65 5.47 -1.94 1.13
CA ALA A 65 6.83 -2.38 0.88
C ALA A 65 6.78 -3.41 -0.26
N TYR A 66 7.52 -3.16 -1.33
CA TYR A 66 7.48 -3.95 -2.55
C TYR A 66 8.88 -4.20 -3.10
N ARG A 67 9.17 -5.47 -3.40
CA ARG A 67 10.32 -5.93 -4.18
C ARG A 67 9.79 -6.81 -5.30
N SER A 68 10.03 -6.40 -6.54
CA SER A 68 9.54 -7.07 -7.74
C SER A 68 9.78 -8.57 -7.70
N GLU A 69 8.78 -9.35 -8.12
CA GLU A 69 8.78 -10.82 -8.21
C GLU A 69 9.03 -11.58 -6.89
N THR A 70 9.29 -10.85 -5.80
CA THR A 70 9.78 -11.42 -4.53
C THR A 70 8.76 -11.23 -3.42
N ARG A 71 8.38 -9.97 -3.13
CA ARG A 71 7.56 -9.66 -1.95
C ARG A 71 6.73 -8.39 -2.10
N CYS A 72 5.49 -8.45 -1.64
CA CYS A 72 4.60 -7.32 -1.47
C CYS A 72 4.02 -7.35 -0.05
N VAL A 73 4.18 -6.26 0.70
CA VAL A 73 3.69 -6.13 2.07
C VAL A 73 2.86 -4.87 2.20
N PHE A 74 1.55 -5.03 2.41
CA PHE A 74 0.65 -3.94 2.73
C PHE A 74 0.85 -3.53 4.19
N MET A 75 1.45 -2.34 4.41
CA MET A 75 1.88 -1.91 5.74
C MET A 75 0.84 -1.06 6.46
N PHE A 76 0.37 -0.01 5.79
CA PHE A 76 -0.56 0.99 6.34
C PHE A 76 -1.51 1.50 5.26
N ALA A 77 -2.69 1.96 5.65
CA ALA A 77 -3.63 2.62 4.77
C ALA A 77 -4.45 3.67 5.50
N PHE A 78 -4.88 4.71 4.79
CA PHE A 78 -5.70 5.77 5.36
C PHE A 78 -6.70 6.32 4.36
N VAL A 79 -7.87 6.68 4.90
CA VAL A 79 -8.92 7.42 4.20
C VAL A 79 -8.46 8.88 4.09
N LYS A 80 -8.87 9.57 3.03
CA LYS A 80 -8.59 11.00 2.76
C LYS A 80 -8.59 11.87 4.05
N GLN A 81 -7.39 12.19 4.53
CA GLN A 81 -7.01 13.32 5.40
C GLN A 81 -5.72 13.95 4.82
N ASP A 82 -5.41 15.19 5.19
CA ASP A 82 -4.61 16.25 4.53
C ASP A 82 -3.20 15.93 3.99
N LYS A 83 -2.69 14.70 4.07
CA LYS A 83 -1.40 14.31 3.53
C LYS A 83 -1.53 13.72 2.13
N ALA A 84 -1.54 14.61 1.13
CA ALA A 84 -1.44 14.23 -0.28
C ALA A 84 -0.20 13.34 -0.53
N ASN A 85 0.89 13.60 0.20
CA ASN A 85 2.15 12.87 0.19
C ASN A 85 2.66 12.69 1.63
N LEU A 86 3.43 11.62 1.84
CA LEU A 86 4.26 11.49 3.03
C LEU A 86 5.29 12.64 3.07
N ASN A 87 5.53 13.21 4.25
CA ASN A 87 6.63 14.14 4.44
C ASN A 87 7.97 13.38 4.54
N LYS A 88 9.09 14.11 4.63
CA LYS A 88 10.43 13.50 4.65
C LYS A 88 10.65 12.57 5.85
N SER A 89 10.19 12.93 7.04
CA SER A 89 10.37 12.10 8.23
C SER A 89 9.55 10.81 8.15
N GLU A 90 8.30 10.91 7.68
CA GLU A 90 7.44 9.74 7.44
C GLU A 90 8.05 8.81 6.39
N VAL A 91 8.61 9.34 5.31
CA VAL A 91 9.29 8.51 4.30
C VAL A 91 10.45 7.74 4.93
N VAL A 92 11.25 8.37 5.79
CA VAL A 92 12.36 7.70 6.49
C VAL A 92 11.84 6.58 7.39
N GLU A 93 10.83 6.86 8.22
CA GLU A 93 10.23 5.87 9.12
C GLU A 93 9.67 4.66 8.37
N TYR A 94 8.88 4.91 7.32
CA TYR A 94 8.28 3.83 6.54
C TYR A 94 9.31 3.06 5.69
N ARG A 95 10.41 3.69 5.26
CA ARG A 95 11.51 2.99 4.59
C ARG A 95 12.24 2.06 5.53
N THR A 96 12.58 2.52 6.74
CA THR A 96 13.17 1.66 7.77
C THR A 96 12.28 0.46 8.07
N ALA A 97 10.96 0.65 8.11
CA ALA A 97 10.02 -0.46 8.24
C ALA A 97 10.06 -1.39 7.01
N ALA A 98 10.08 -0.84 5.79
CA ALA A 98 10.15 -1.62 4.55
C ALA A 98 11.42 -2.49 4.49
N ASP A 99 12.58 -1.98 4.93
CA ASP A 99 13.84 -2.72 4.96
C ASP A 99 13.78 -3.97 5.86
N ILE A 100 13.01 -3.93 6.95
CA ILE A 100 12.78 -5.10 7.82
C ILE A 100 11.93 -6.16 7.09
N TYR A 101 11.01 -5.72 6.23
CA TYR A 101 10.07 -6.60 5.56
C TYR A 101 10.58 -7.17 4.23
N LEU A 102 11.50 -6.52 3.52
CA LEU A 102 11.90 -6.87 2.15
C LEU A 102 13.17 -7.72 2.07
#